data_AF-A0A420M4S1-F1
#
_entry.id   AF-A0A420M4S1-F1
#
_cell.length_a   1.000
_cell.length_b   1.000
_cell.length_c   1.000
_cell.angle_alpha   90.00
_cell.angle_beta   90.00
_cell.angle_gamma   90.00
#
_symmetry.space_group_name_H-M   'P 1'
#
loop_
_entity.id
_entity.type
_entity.pdbx_description
1 polymer ?
#
loop_
_entity_poly.entity_id
_entity_poly.type
_entity_poly.pdbx_seq_one_letter_code
_entity_poly.pdbx_strand_id
1 'polypeptide(L)'
;VLWHELWHEGLEEASRLYFGDHNIEGMFATLEPLHELLERGPETLREISFAQAFGRGLKEAQDWCRQYETSQDINDLNQAWDLYYQVFRRISRQLPQVTTLELTYCSPKLLNAKNLNLAVPGTYKSGQPVVRIMSFDTTSSVINSKQRPRKLNINGSDGKSYAFLLKGHEDIRQDERVMQLFGLCNTLLAYDSECFKRHLNIQRYPAIPLSQNSGLLGWFPNSDTLHVLIRE
;
A
#
# COMPACT_ATOMS: atom_id res chain seq x y z
N VAL A 1 2.54 0.36 4.35
CA VAL A 1 3.32 -0.57 3.51
C VAL A 1 4.25 -1.35 4.43
N LEU A 2 4.49 -2.64 4.18
CA LEU A 2 5.34 -3.45 5.07
C LEU A 2 6.82 -3.18 4.81
N TRP A 3 7.68 -3.30 5.83
CA TRP A 3 9.14 -3.15 5.66
C TRP A 3 9.72 -4.09 4.59
N HIS A 4 9.20 -5.32 4.48
CA HIS A 4 9.62 -6.26 3.44
C HIS A 4 9.38 -5.70 2.02
N GLU A 5 8.26 -5.01 1.80
CA GLU A 5 7.93 -4.45 0.50
C GLU A 5 8.76 -3.19 0.21
N LEU A 6 8.92 -2.31 1.22
CA LEU A 6 9.76 -1.12 1.11
C LEU A 6 11.22 -1.48 0.78
N TRP A 7 11.77 -2.47 1.48
CA TRP A 7 13.13 -2.94 1.22
C TRP A 7 13.25 -3.66 -0.12
N HIS A 8 12.23 -4.40 -0.57
CA HIS A 8 12.26 -5.02 -1.90
C HIS A 8 12.29 -3.96 -3.01
N GLU A 9 11.35 -3.02 -2.99
CA GLU A 9 11.26 -1.94 -3.99
C GLU A 9 12.50 -1.05 -3.96
N GLY A 10 12.94 -0.65 -2.77
CA GLY A 10 14.12 0.20 -2.60
C GLY A 10 15.41 -0.45 -3.07
N LEU A 11 15.61 -1.75 -2.79
CA LEU A 11 16.78 -2.48 -3.28
C LEU A 11 16.73 -2.72 -4.80
N GLU A 12 15.55 -2.94 -5.36
CA GLU A 12 15.36 -3.06 -6.81
C GLU A 12 15.73 -1.74 -7.51
N GLU A 13 15.25 -0.61 -7.00
CA GLU A 13 15.55 0.71 -7.56
C GLU A 13 17.01 1.13 -7.34
N ALA A 14 17.55 0.91 -6.14
CA ALA A 14 18.96 1.18 -5.86
C ALA A 14 19.90 0.35 -6.75
N SER A 15 19.52 -0.90 -7.06
CA SER A 15 20.26 -1.77 -7.97
C SER A 15 20.25 -1.23 -9.40
N ARG A 16 19.09 -0.76 -9.87
CA ARG A 16 18.95 -0.11 -11.18
C ARG A 16 19.85 1.13 -11.29
N LEU A 17 19.86 1.97 -10.25
CA LEU A 17 20.68 3.19 -10.21
C LEU A 17 22.18 2.87 -10.20
N TYR A 18 22.62 1.89 -9.41
CA TYR A 18 24.03 1.54 -9.30
C TYR A 18 24.55 0.77 -10.52
N PHE A 19 23.93 -0.35 -10.88
CA PHE A 19 24.43 -1.23 -11.95
C PHE A 19 24.01 -0.79 -13.35
N GLY A 20 22.86 -0.12 -13.49
CA GLY A 20 22.37 0.39 -14.77
C GLY A 20 22.91 1.79 -15.05
N ASP A 21 22.57 2.74 -14.19
CA ASP A 21 22.82 4.17 -14.42
C ASP A 21 24.20 4.64 -13.93
N HIS A 22 24.96 3.77 -13.23
CA HIS A 22 26.25 4.10 -12.60
C HIS A 22 26.15 5.30 -11.63
N ASN A 23 24.97 5.48 -11.03
CA ASN A 23 24.62 6.59 -10.15
C ASN A 23 24.67 6.15 -8.68
N ILE A 24 25.84 6.32 -8.06
CA ILE A 24 26.08 5.96 -6.66
C ILE A 24 25.34 6.90 -5.69
N GLU A 25 25.30 8.19 -6.00
CA GLU A 25 24.60 9.18 -5.17
C GLU A 25 23.10 8.88 -5.11
N GLY A 26 22.49 8.58 -6.26
CA GLY A 26 21.08 8.18 -6.33
C GLY A 26 20.80 6.87 -5.59
N MET A 27 21.73 5.92 -5.64
CA MET A 27 21.63 4.69 -4.84
C MET A 27 21.60 5.00 -3.34
N PHE A 28 22.49 5.85 -2.84
CA PHE A 28 22.49 6.25 -1.42
C PHE A 28 21.21 6.97 -1.02
N ALA A 29 20.78 7.95 -1.82
CA ALA A 29 19.54 8.69 -1.58
C ALA A 29 18.30 7.78 -1.52
N THR A 30 18.34 6.63 -2.20
CA THR A 30 17.26 5.63 -2.18
C THR A 30 17.31 4.75 -0.93
N LEU A 31 18.50 4.35 -0.47
CA LEU A 31 18.68 3.41 0.64
C LEU A 31 18.71 4.08 2.02
N GLU A 32 19.19 5.32 2.11
CA GLU A 32 19.35 6.05 3.37
C GLU A 32 18.03 6.16 4.17
N PRO A 33 16.89 6.57 3.58
CA PRO A 33 15.62 6.63 4.31
C PRO A 33 15.15 5.27 4.84
N LEU A 34 15.51 4.17 4.17
CA LEU A 34 15.18 2.82 4.61
C LEU A 34 16.01 2.39 5.82
N HIS A 35 17.29 2.78 5.85
CA HIS A 35 18.13 2.57 7.02
C HIS A 35 17.71 3.44 8.20
N GLU A 36 17.37 4.70 7.98
CA GLU A 36 16.80 5.56 9.03
C GLU A 36 15.54 4.94 9.64
N LEU A 37 14.69 4.34 8.80
CA LEU A 37 13.50 3.61 9.24
C LEU A 37 13.85 2.43 10.16
N LEU A 38 14.91 1.68 9.84
CA LEU A 38 15.41 0.60 10.71
C LEU A 38 15.99 1.14 12.03
N GLU A 39 16.73 2.24 11.98
CA GLU A 39 17.36 2.86 13.15
C GLU A 39 16.33 3.42 14.14
N ARG A 40 15.18 3.92 13.66
CA ARG A 40 14.04 4.32 14.51
C ARG A 40 13.49 3.17 15.36
N GLY A 41 13.71 1.93 14.92
CA GLY A 41 13.29 0.72 15.61
C GLY A 41 11.89 0.26 15.22
N PRO A 42 11.60 -1.04 15.40
CA PRO A 42 10.32 -1.63 15.02
C PRO A 42 9.20 -1.26 16.01
N GLU A 43 8.03 -0.88 15.49
CA GLU A 43 6.83 -0.56 16.27
C GLU A 43 5.82 -1.72 16.33
N THR A 44 5.86 -2.63 15.35
CA THR A 44 4.91 -3.74 15.23
C THR A 44 5.60 -5.10 15.31
N LEU A 45 4.86 -6.16 15.68
CA LEU A 45 5.40 -7.52 15.73
C LEU A 45 5.96 -7.97 14.36
N ARG A 46 5.34 -7.52 13.26
CA ARG A 46 5.83 -7.79 11.91
C ARG A 46 7.17 -7.11 11.63
N GLU A 47 7.36 -5.89 12.13
CA GLU A 47 8.63 -5.15 12.01
C GLU A 47 9.71 -5.73 12.92
N ILE A 48 9.35 -6.16 14.14
CA ILE A 48 10.27 -6.88 15.04
C ILE A 48 10.80 -8.13 14.35
N SER A 49 9.92 -8.92 13.73
CA SER A 49 10.31 -10.11 12.98
C SER A 49 11.23 -9.78 11.80
N PHE A 50 10.98 -8.69 11.07
CA PHE A 50 11.87 -8.23 10.00
C PHE A 50 13.25 -7.84 10.53
N ALA A 51 13.30 -7.00 11.57
CA ALA A 51 14.54 -6.54 12.18
C ALA A 51 15.38 -7.72 12.72
N GLN A 52 14.75 -8.71 13.33
CA GLN A 52 15.43 -9.93 13.78
C GLN A 52 15.98 -10.75 12.62
N ALA A 53 15.26 -10.84 11.50
CA ALA A 53 15.64 -11.69 10.38
C ALA A 53 16.68 -11.07 9.42
N PHE A 54 16.66 -9.74 9.25
CA PHE A 54 17.43 -9.01 8.24
C PHE A 54 18.24 -7.83 8.79
N GLY A 55 17.89 -7.31 9.98
CA GLY A 55 18.43 -6.06 10.50
C GLY A 55 19.95 -6.06 10.65
N ARG A 56 20.56 -7.16 11.11
CA ARG A 56 22.02 -7.26 11.21
C ARG A 56 22.71 -7.13 9.85
N GLY A 57 22.23 -7.88 8.84
CA GLY A 57 22.84 -7.87 7.51
C GLY A 57 22.65 -6.52 6.80
N LEU A 58 21.50 -5.88 7.00
CA LEU A 58 21.26 -4.53 6.49
C LEU A 58 22.16 -3.50 7.18
N LYS A 59 22.34 -3.60 8.50
CA LYS A 59 23.23 -2.68 9.22
C LYS A 59 24.68 -2.81 8.77
N GLU A 60 25.16 -4.03 8.63
CA GLU A 60 26.51 -4.32 8.13
C GLU A 60 26.70 -3.78 6.69
N ALA A 61 25.69 -3.93 5.83
CA ALA A 61 25.71 -3.34 4.49
C ALA A 61 25.77 -1.80 4.53
N GLN A 62 25.08 -1.17 5.48
CA GLN A 62 25.15 0.28 5.68
C GLN A 62 26.54 0.73 6.15
N ASP A 63 27.18 -0.03 7.02
CA ASP A 63 28.50 0.30 7.53
C ASP A 63 29.55 0.26 6.40
N TRP A 64 29.46 -0.72 5.49
CA TRP A 64 30.25 -0.74 4.24
C TRP A 64 29.98 0.47 3.34
N CYS A 65 28.70 0.86 3.19
CA CYS A 65 28.32 2.08 2.47
C CYS A 65 28.96 3.34 3.07
N ARG A 66 28.94 3.49 4.41
CA ARG A 66 29.57 4.62 5.11
C ARG A 66 31.09 4.59 5.00
N GLN A 67 31.70 3.41 4.97
CA GLN A 67 33.14 3.26 4.76
C GLN A 67 33.53 3.77 3.36
N TYR A 68 32.75 3.41 2.33
CA TYR A 68 32.96 3.91 0.97
C TYR A 68 32.96 5.44 0.88
N GLU A 69 32.08 6.13 1.61
CA GLU A 69 32.05 7.60 1.60
C GLU A 69 33.39 8.21 2.02
N THR A 70 34.14 7.53 2.89
CA THR A 70 35.47 7.95 3.34
C THR A 70 36.60 7.39 2.47
N SER A 71 36.55 6.11 2.12
CA SER A 71 37.63 5.39 1.42
C SER A 71 37.64 5.65 -0.09
N GLN A 72 36.46 5.87 -0.67
CA GLN A 72 36.19 5.87 -2.11
C GLN A 72 36.59 4.55 -2.82
N ASP A 73 36.74 3.44 -2.08
CA ASP A 73 37.08 2.12 -2.62
C ASP A 73 35.82 1.34 -3.03
N ILE A 74 35.70 1.02 -4.33
CA ILE A 74 34.59 0.25 -4.90
C ILE A 74 34.44 -1.13 -4.24
N ASN A 75 35.51 -1.70 -3.69
CA ASN A 75 35.43 -2.98 -2.97
C ASN A 75 34.48 -2.90 -1.77
N ASP A 76 34.40 -1.75 -1.08
CA ASP A 76 33.48 -1.55 0.03
C ASP A 76 32.02 -1.64 -0.44
N LEU A 77 31.71 -1.05 -1.60
CA LEU A 77 30.38 -1.16 -2.21
C LEU A 77 30.06 -2.58 -2.68
N ASN A 78 31.05 -3.33 -3.18
CA ASN A 78 30.85 -4.72 -3.56
C ASN A 78 30.46 -5.58 -2.34
N GLN A 79 31.09 -5.36 -1.18
CA GLN A 79 30.71 -6.04 0.06
C GLN A 79 29.29 -5.66 0.51
N ALA A 80 28.93 -4.38 0.43
CA ALA A 80 27.57 -3.93 0.74
C ALA A 80 26.53 -4.62 -0.16
N TRP A 81 26.80 -4.69 -1.47
CA TRP A 81 25.89 -5.29 -2.45
C TRP A 81 25.71 -6.80 -2.28
N ASP A 82 26.75 -7.52 -1.86
CA ASP A 82 26.62 -8.94 -1.53
C ASP A 82 25.60 -9.18 -0.41
N LEU A 83 25.63 -8.34 0.63
CA LEU A 83 24.68 -8.39 1.75
C LEU A 83 23.27 -7.97 1.32
N TYR A 84 23.15 -6.86 0.59
CA TYR A 84 21.86 -6.39 0.06
C TYR A 84 21.20 -7.43 -0.85
N TYR A 85 21.96 -8.06 -1.74
CA TYR A 85 21.43 -9.06 -2.65
C TYR A 85 20.97 -10.33 -1.93
N GLN A 86 21.68 -10.75 -0.87
CA GLN A 86 21.22 -11.86 -0.02
C GLN A 86 19.87 -11.55 0.64
N VAL A 87 19.70 -10.35 1.19
CA VAL A 87 18.44 -9.90 1.78
C VAL A 87 17.34 -9.83 0.72
N PHE A 88 17.62 -9.19 -0.41
CA PHE A 88 16.69 -9.05 -1.54
C PHE A 88 16.16 -10.41 -2.01
N ARG A 89 17.04 -11.40 -2.23
CA ARG A 89 16.63 -12.74 -2.67
C ARG A 89 15.73 -13.45 -1.66
N ARG A 90 16.00 -13.28 -0.35
CA ARG A 90 15.17 -13.89 0.70
C ARG A 90 13.79 -13.23 0.75
N ILE A 91 13.73 -11.91 0.69
CA ILE A 91 12.47 -11.16 0.66
C ILE A 91 11.66 -11.50 -0.59
N SER A 92 12.30 -11.53 -1.77
CA SER A 92 11.67 -11.87 -3.05
C SER A 92 10.95 -13.22 -3.03
N ARG A 93 11.52 -14.20 -2.30
CA ARG A 93 10.89 -15.53 -2.12
C ARG A 93 9.70 -15.51 -1.16
N GLN A 94 9.75 -14.65 -0.14
CA GLN A 94 8.72 -14.58 0.90
C GLN A 94 7.50 -13.76 0.46
N LEU A 95 7.69 -12.66 -0.29
CA LEU A 95 6.60 -11.74 -0.63
C LEU A 95 5.39 -12.43 -1.31
N PRO A 96 5.56 -13.27 -2.34
CA PRO A 96 4.42 -13.91 -3.01
C PRO A 96 3.58 -14.81 -2.09
N GLN A 97 4.17 -15.34 -1.01
CA GLN A 97 3.50 -16.22 -0.05
C GLN A 97 2.59 -15.45 0.93
N VAL A 98 2.78 -14.12 1.04
CA VAL A 98 2.00 -13.28 1.96
C VAL A 98 0.68 -12.87 1.29
N THR A 99 -0.32 -13.74 1.41
CA THR A 99 -1.67 -13.53 0.85
C THR A 99 -2.67 -12.95 1.86
N THR A 100 -2.38 -13.03 3.15
CA THR A 100 -3.21 -12.53 4.24
C THR A 100 -2.36 -11.83 5.28
N LEU A 101 -2.86 -10.72 5.82
CA LEU A 101 -2.25 -9.97 6.92
C LEU A 101 -3.21 -9.92 8.10
N GLU A 102 -2.72 -10.30 9.27
CA GLU A 102 -3.45 -10.13 10.53
C GLU A 102 -3.07 -8.80 11.16
N LEU A 103 -4.09 -8.02 11.54
CA LEU A 103 -3.89 -6.71 12.16
C LEU A 103 -3.19 -6.81 13.51
N THR A 104 -3.30 -7.93 14.24
CA THR A 104 -2.56 -8.16 15.49
C THR A 104 -1.06 -7.97 15.30
N TYR A 105 -0.51 -8.43 14.16
CA TYR A 105 0.92 -8.33 13.89
C TYR A 105 1.33 -7.05 13.17
N CYS A 106 0.43 -6.47 12.36
CA CYS A 106 0.75 -5.37 11.46
C CYS A 106 0.23 -4.00 11.93
N SER A 107 -0.84 -3.95 12.72
CA SER A 107 -1.42 -2.70 13.25
C SER A 107 -2.36 -2.99 14.44
N PRO A 108 -1.81 -3.23 15.64
CA PRO A 108 -2.62 -3.45 16.83
C PRO A 108 -3.47 -2.21 17.20
N LYS A 109 -2.99 -1.00 16.85
CA LYS A 109 -3.75 0.25 17.01
C LYS A 109 -5.07 0.19 16.23
N LEU A 110 -5.04 -0.27 14.98
CA LEU A 110 -6.23 -0.37 14.14
C LEU A 110 -7.16 -1.50 14.62
N LEU A 111 -6.58 -2.63 15.05
CA LEU A 111 -7.34 -3.75 15.63
C LEU A 111 -8.16 -3.31 16.86
N ASN A 112 -7.53 -2.52 17.73
CA ASN A 112 -8.11 -2.02 18.98
C ASN A 112 -9.04 -0.82 18.79
N ALA A 113 -9.05 -0.20 17.60
CA ALA A 113 -9.96 0.90 17.29
C ALA A 113 -11.39 0.38 17.16
N LYS A 114 -12.22 0.65 18.18
CA LYS A 114 -13.63 0.26 18.25
C LYS A 114 -14.51 1.48 18.52
N ASN A 115 -15.75 1.45 18.02
CA ASN A 115 -16.80 2.44 18.31
C ASN A 115 -16.36 3.90 18.08
N LEU A 116 -15.68 4.18 16.97
CA LEU A 116 -15.19 5.51 16.66
C LEU A 116 -16.36 6.47 16.38
N ASN A 117 -16.14 7.77 16.61
CA ASN A 117 -17.08 8.81 16.15
C ASN A 117 -16.89 9.17 14.67
N LEU A 118 -15.84 8.64 14.04
CA LEU A 118 -15.51 8.84 12.64
C LEU A 118 -16.47 8.06 11.74
N ALA A 119 -16.89 8.67 10.64
CA ALA A 119 -17.70 8.02 9.60
C ALA A 119 -16.90 6.94 8.86
N VAL A 120 -17.57 5.88 8.40
CA VAL A 120 -16.98 4.96 7.43
C VAL A 120 -16.63 5.76 6.17
N PRO A 121 -15.39 5.68 5.65
CA PRO A 121 -14.95 6.48 4.50
C PRO A 121 -15.91 6.39 3.32
N GLY A 122 -16.26 7.52 2.71
CA GLY A 122 -17.13 7.57 1.53
C GLY A 122 -18.63 7.32 1.79
N THR A 123 -19.07 7.16 3.05
CA THR A 123 -20.50 6.94 3.37
C THR A 123 -21.25 8.21 3.78
N TYR A 124 -20.55 9.28 4.17
CA TYR A 124 -21.17 10.53 4.61
C TYR A 124 -22.03 11.15 3.51
N LYS A 125 -23.27 11.51 3.86
CA LYS A 125 -24.22 12.22 2.99
C LYS A 125 -24.92 13.29 3.82
N SER A 126 -25.05 14.50 3.26
CA SER A 126 -25.75 15.60 3.92
C SER A 126 -27.20 15.23 4.20
N GLY A 127 -27.68 15.54 5.41
CA GLY A 127 -29.05 15.24 5.85
C GLY A 127 -29.34 13.78 6.20
N GLN A 128 -28.34 12.89 6.17
CA GLN A 128 -28.49 11.48 6.53
C GLN A 128 -27.74 11.15 7.83
N PRO A 129 -28.18 10.14 8.60
CA PRO A 129 -27.42 9.65 9.75
C PRO A 129 -26.01 9.22 9.36
N VAL A 130 -25.03 9.59 10.18
CA VAL A 130 -23.62 9.22 9.95
C VAL A 130 -23.42 7.75 10.30
N VAL A 131 -22.96 6.97 9.31
CA VAL A 131 -22.52 5.58 9.54
C VAL A 131 -21.13 5.61 10.13
N ARG A 132 -20.99 5.31 11.42
CA ARG A 132 -19.72 5.37 12.15
C ARG A 132 -18.92 4.07 12.03
N ILE A 133 -17.60 4.15 12.17
CA ILE A 133 -16.72 2.99 12.21
C ILE A 133 -16.86 2.27 13.56
N MET A 134 -17.41 1.06 13.53
CA MET A 134 -17.55 0.22 14.72
C MET A 134 -16.30 -0.62 14.97
N SER A 135 -15.71 -1.17 13.92
CA SER A 135 -14.50 -1.99 13.99
C SER A 135 -13.90 -2.22 12.61
N PHE A 136 -12.65 -2.69 12.60
CA PHE A 136 -11.98 -3.28 11.44
C PHE A 136 -11.94 -4.80 11.60
N ASP A 137 -12.02 -5.53 10.48
CA ASP A 137 -11.81 -6.98 10.48
C ASP A 137 -10.38 -7.31 10.92
N THR A 138 -10.21 -8.45 11.60
CA THR A 138 -8.92 -8.87 12.16
C THR A 138 -7.89 -9.22 11.08
N THR A 139 -8.37 -9.58 9.90
CA THR A 139 -7.55 -9.98 8.76
C THR A 139 -7.85 -9.12 7.53
N SER A 140 -6.84 -8.96 6.69
CA SER A 140 -6.96 -8.34 5.37
C SER A 140 -6.29 -9.23 4.34
N SER A 141 -6.89 -9.34 3.15
CA SER A 141 -6.28 -10.10 2.06
C SER A 141 -5.38 -9.21 1.22
N VAL A 142 -4.28 -9.77 0.72
CA VAL A 142 -3.32 -9.11 -0.14
C VAL A 142 -3.56 -9.61 -1.56
N ILE A 143 -3.88 -8.70 -2.47
CA ILE A 143 -4.02 -9.05 -3.89
C ILE A 143 -2.63 -9.23 -4.47
N ASN A 144 -2.36 -10.39 -5.06
CA ASN A 144 -1.07 -10.69 -5.64
C ASN A 144 -0.90 -10.00 -7.01
N SER A 145 -0.61 -8.71 -6.98
CA SER A 145 -0.25 -7.88 -8.13
C SER A 145 1.03 -7.10 -7.84
N LYS A 146 1.54 -6.33 -8.80
CA LYS A 146 2.76 -5.51 -8.63
C LYS A 146 2.70 -4.63 -7.37
N GLN A 147 1.57 -3.94 -7.16
CA GLN A 147 1.40 -2.99 -6.06
C GLN A 147 0.87 -3.63 -4.76
N ARG A 148 0.58 -4.93 -4.78
CA ARG A 148 0.12 -5.72 -3.63
C ARG A 148 -0.94 -5.00 -2.75
N PRO A 149 -2.05 -4.48 -3.32
CA PRO A 149 -3.03 -3.73 -2.53
C PRO A 149 -3.78 -4.65 -1.55
N ARG A 150 -4.29 -4.07 -0.46
CA ARG A 150 -4.94 -4.81 0.62
C ARG A 150 -6.44 -4.65 0.53
N LYS A 151 -7.18 -5.75 0.47
CA LYS A 151 -8.62 -5.72 0.68
C LYS A 151 -8.89 -5.82 2.18
N LEU A 152 -9.48 -4.77 2.75
CA LEU A 152 -9.84 -4.68 4.15
C LEU A 152 -11.33 -4.37 4.29
N ASN A 153 -11.93 -4.80 5.38
CA ASN A 153 -13.32 -4.54 5.69
C ASN A 153 -13.44 -3.64 6.93
N ILE A 154 -14.40 -2.72 6.88
CA ILE A 154 -14.75 -1.81 7.96
C ILE A 154 -16.23 -2.05 8.31
N ASN A 155 -16.51 -2.36 9.57
CA ASN A 155 -17.87 -2.60 10.03
C ASN A 155 -18.50 -1.28 10.48
N GLY A 156 -19.64 -0.93 9.89
CA GLY A 156 -20.39 0.29 10.14
C GLY A 156 -21.39 0.16 11.28
N SER A 157 -21.78 1.31 11.84
CA SER A 157 -22.81 1.38 12.90
C SER A 157 -24.22 1.04 12.42
N ASP A 158 -24.41 0.92 11.10
CA ASP A 158 -25.64 0.45 10.46
C ASP A 158 -25.69 -1.08 10.31
N GLY A 159 -24.69 -1.80 10.85
CA GLY A 159 -24.60 -3.25 10.81
C GLY A 159 -24.03 -3.81 9.50
N LYS A 160 -23.61 -2.94 8.55
CA LYS A 160 -23.03 -3.38 7.28
C LYS A 160 -21.51 -3.43 7.33
N SER A 161 -20.93 -4.35 6.57
CA SER A 161 -19.49 -4.42 6.32
C SER A 161 -19.16 -3.74 5.00
N TYR A 162 -18.19 -2.83 5.03
CA TYR A 162 -17.73 -2.05 3.90
C TYR A 162 -16.33 -2.49 3.50
N ALA A 163 -16.24 -3.12 2.33
CA ALA A 163 -14.96 -3.54 1.78
C ALA A 163 -14.27 -2.38 1.06
N PHE A 164 -12.97 -2.24 1.28
CA PHE A 164 -12.10 -1.27 0.63
C PHE A 164 -10.85 -1.96 0.10
N LEU A 165 -10.33 -1.43 -1.00
CA LEU A 165 -9.00 -1.69 -1.50
C LEU A 165 -8.07 -0.57 -1.04
N LEU A 166 -7.17 -0.88 -0.11
CA LEU A 166 -6.08 -0.01 0.30
C LEU A 166 -4.91 -0.15 -0.67
N LYS A 167 -4.63 0.92 -1.39
CA LYS A 167 -3.49 1.05 -2.29
C LYS A 167 -2.37 1.83 -1.60
N GLY A 168 -1.16 1.28 -1.65
CA GLY A 168 0.07 1.98 -1.29
C GLY A 168 0.85 2.30 -2.56
N HIS A 169 1.72 3.32 -2.49
CA HIS A 169 2.53 3.82 -3.60
C HIS A 169 1.70 4.36 -4.79
N GLU A 170 0.48 4.84 -4.53
CA GLU A 170 -0.41 5.34 -5.57
C GLU A 170 -1.17 6.58 -5.08
N ASP A 171 -1.20 7.61 -5.92
CA ASP A 171 -1.92 8.85 -5.66
C ASP A 171 -3.38 8.76 -6.15
N ILE A 172 -4.30 8.58 -5.19
CA ILE A 172 -5.73 8.36 -5.45
C ILE A 172 -6.48 9.67 -5.78
N ARG A 173 -5.82 10.84 -5.75
CA ARG A 173 -6.47 12.12 -6.07
C ARG A 173 -6.99 12.17 -7.50
N GLN A 174 -6.32 11.50 -8.44
CA GLN A 174 -6.81 11.44 -9.82
C GLN A 174 -8.13 10.65 -9.90
N ASP A 175 -8.18 9.45 -9.31
CA ASP A 175 -9.41 8.64 -9.22
C ASP A 175 -10.55 9.41 -8.54
N GLU A 176 -10.27 10.13 -7.46
CA GLU A 176 -11.24 10.98 -6.76
C GLU A 176 -11.89 11.99 -7.73
N ARG A 177 -11.09 12.69 -8.54
CA ARG A 177 -11.59 13.69 -9.50
C ARG A 177 -12.37 13.04 -10.65
N VAL A 178 -11.94 11.87 -11.12
CA VAL A 178 -12.69 11.12 -12.12
C VAL A 178 -14.06 10.69 -11.57
N MET A 179 -14.14 10.26 -10.31
CA MET A 179 -15.43 9.91 -9.67
C MET A 179 -16.35 11.13 -9.46
N GLN A 180 -15.78 12.33 -9.26
CA GLN A 180 -16.54 13.58 -9.24
C GLN A 180 -17.09 13.91 -10.63
N LEU A 181 -16.25 13.80 -11.66
CA LEU A 181 -16.67 14.01 -13.05
C LEU A 181 -17.79 13.04 -13.46
N PHE A 182 -17.65 11.75 -13.15
CA PHE A 182 -18.72 10.78 -13.39
C PHE A 182 -20.00 11.13 -12.62
N GLY A 183 -19.88 11.77 -11.45
CA GLY A 183 -21.03 12.32 -10.73
C GLY A 183 -21.78 13.37 -11.55
N LEU A 184 -21.05 14.32 -12.12
CA LEU A 184 -21.60 15.33 -13.01
C LEU A 184 -22.22 14.69 -14.26
N CYS A 185 -21.54 13.75 -14.91
CA CYS A 185 -22.09 13.03 -16.06
C CYS A 185 -23.42 12.36 -15.74
N ASN A 186 -23.52 11.68 -14.58
CA ASN A 186 -24.75 11.04 -14.16
C ASN A 186 -25.88 12.04 -13.89
N THR A 187 -25.57 13.23 -13.37
CA THR A 187 -26.55 14.32 -13.25
C THR A 187 -27.08 14.77 -14.61
N LEU A 188 -26.20 14.93 -15.61
CA LEU A 188 -26.60 15.31 -16.97
C LEU A 188 -27.42 14.21 -17.66
N LEU A 189 -27.02 12.94 -17.52
CA LEU A 189 -27.73 11.78 -18.07
C LEU A 189 -29.12 11.61 -17.45
N ALA A 190 -29.28 11.94 -16.17
CA ALA A 190 -30.59 11.90 -15.50
C ALA A 190 -31.51 13.05 -15.93
N TYR A 191 -30.96 14.16 -16.41
CA TYR A 191 -31.74 15.31 -16.89
C TYR A 191 -32.27 15.09 -18.32
N ASP A 192 -31.51 14.42 -19.18
CA ASP A 192 -31.97 14.06 -20.53
C ASP A 192 -33.04 12.94 -20.47
N SER A 193 -34.22 13.18 -21.03
CA SER A 193 -35.35 12.26 -20.91
C SER A 193 -35.11 10.91 -21.59
N GLU A 194 -34.37 10.87 -22.71
CA GLU A 194 -34.11 9.63 -23.43
C GLU A 194 -33.03 8.79 -22.74
N CYS A 195 -32.02 9.42 -22.14
CA CYS A 195 -31.05 8.74 -21.29
C CYS A 195 -31.68 8.24 -19.99
N PHE A 196 -32.55 9.04 -19.36
CA PHE A 196 -33.26 8.65 -18.13
C PHE A 196 -34.15 7.42 -18.34
N LYS A 197 -34.95 7.39 -19.42
CA LYS A 197 -35.79 6.22 -19.79
C LYS A 197 -34.97 4.95 -20.01
N ARG A 198 -33.72 5.09 -20.48
CA ARG A 198 -32.77 3.99 -20.70
C ARG A 198 -31.95 3.65 -19.47
N HIS A 199 -32.14 4.35 -18.35
CA HIS A 199 -31.40 4.18 -17.10
C HIS A 199 -29.88 4.26 -17.29
N LEU A 200 -29.41 5.15 -18.15
CA LEU A 200 -27.97 5.33 -18.38
C LEU A 200 -27.32 5.99 -17.17
N ASN A 201 -26.36 5.30 -16.57
CA ASN A 201 -25.63 5.78 -15.41
C ASN A 201 -24.24 5.12 -15.35
N ILE A 202 -23.21 5.91 -15.06
CA ILE A 202 -21.86 5.41 -14.82
C ILE A 202 -21.79 4.94 -13.37
N GLN A 203 -21.45 3.66 -13.17
CA GLN A 203 -21.26 3.13 -11.84
C GLN A 203 -20.00 3.73 -11.20
N ARG A 204 -20.16 4.34 -10.02
CA ARG A 204 -19.07 5.01 -9.28
C ARG A 204 -18.73 4.26 -8.01
N TYR A 205 -17.50 4.45 -7.55
CA TYR A 205 -17.00 3.94 -6.28
C TYR A 205 -16.38 5.08 -5.46
N PRO A 206 -16.37 4.97 -4.13
CA PRO A 206 -15.60 5.87 -3.28
C PRO A 206 -14.11 5.81 -3.61
N ALA A 207 -13.46 6.95 -3.77
CA ALA A 207 -12.02 7.08 -3.84
C ALA A 207 -11.59 8.09 -2.77
N ILE A 208 -10.83 7.64 -1.77
CA ILE A 208 -10.48 8.40 -0.57
C ILE A 208 -8.96 8.48 -0.47
N PRO A 209 -8.34 9.60 -0.87
CA PRO A 209 -6.92 9.84 -0.64
C PRO A 209 -6.61 9.86 0.87
N LEU A 210 -5.54 9.16 1.29
CA LEU A 210 -5.05 9.16 2.67
C LEU A 210 -3.73 9.93 2.80
N SER A 211 -2.90 9.88 1.77
CA SER A 211 -1.64 10.63 1.65
C SER A 211 -1.36 10.92 0.16
N GLN A 212 -0.21 11.50 -0.16
CA GLN A 212 0.24 11.66 -1.55
C GLN A 212 0.55 10.33 -2.25
N ASN A 213 0.68 9.23 -1.50
CA ASN A 213 1.10 7.92 -2.00
C ASN A 213 0.22 6.78 -1.46
N SER A 214 -0.95 7.07 -0.90
CA SER A 214 -1.87 6.03 -0.46
C SER A 214 -3.31 6.50 -0.45
N GLY A 215 -4.23 5.55 -0.59
CA GLY A 215 -5.65 5.81 -0.48
C GLY A 215 -6.49 4.55 -0.46
N LEU A 216 -7.79 4.75 -0.23
CA LEU A 216 -8.80 3.70 -0.23
C LEU A 216 -9.68 3.84 -1.48
N LEU A 217 -9.92 2.73 -2.15
CA LEU A 217 -10.98 2.61 -3.15
C LEU A 217 -12.08 1.72 -2.58
N GLY A 218 -13.34 2.12 -2.68
CA GLY A 218 -14.46 1.27 -2.30
C GLY A 218 -14.51 0.03 -3.19
N TRP A 219 -14.64 -1.14 -2.57
CA TRP A 219 -14.69 -2.41 -3.30
C TRP A 219 -16.04 -2.57 -4.00
N PHE A 220 -16.01 -2.99 -5.26
CA PHE A 220 -17.24 -3.40 -5.95
C PHE A 220 -17.59 -4.85 -5.63
N PRO A 221 -18.74 -5.12 -5.01
CA PRO A 221 -19.22 -6.48 -4.84
C PRO A 221 -19.70 -7.06 -6.18
N ASN A 222 -19.64 -8.38 -6.31
CA ASN A 222 -20.23 -9.14 -7.43
C ASN A 222 -19.73 -8.68 -8.82
N SER A 223 -18.45 -8.38 -8.93
CA SER A 223 -17.82 -7.96 -10.18
C SER A 223 -16.46 -8.61 -10.33
N ASP A 224 -16.14 -9.00 -11.56
CA ASP A 224 -14.83 -9.47 -11.97
C ASP A 224 -14.28 -8.65 -13.13
N THR A 225 -12.95 -8.68 -13.28
CA THR A 225 -12.33 -8.07 -14.46
C THR A 225 -12.60 -8.93 -15.68
N LEU A 226 -12.71 -8.29 -16.85
CA LEU A 226 -12.92 -9.00 -18.12
C LEU A 226 -11.86 -10.08 -18.38
N HIS A 227 -10.62 -9.85 -17.98
CA HIS A 227 -9.54 -10.84 -18.10
C HIS A 227 -9.80 -12.11 -17.29
N VAL A 228 -10.30 -11.98 -16.05
CA VAL A 228 -10.66 -13.13 -15.20
C VAL A 228 -11.81 -13.90 -15.82
N LEU A 229 -12.86 -13.21 -16.27
CA LEU A 229 -14.03 -13.82 -16.91
C LEU A 229 -13.71 -14.57 -18.22
N ILE A 230 -12.70 -14.12 -18.98
CA ILE A 230 -12.27 -14.80 -20.22
C ILE A 230 -11.38 -16.00 -19.92
N ARG A 231 -10.63 -15.95 -18.81
CA ARG A 231 -9.67 -16.98 -18.44
C ARG A 231 -10.35 -18.21 -17.82
N GLU A 232 -11.44 -18.01 -17.09
CA GLU A 232 -12.29 -19.09 -16.53
C GLU A 232 -13.15 -19.78 -17.59
#